data_AF-A0A7Y3TZB6-F1
#
_entry.id   AF-A0A7Y3TZB6-F1
#
_cell.length_a   1.000
_cell.length_b   1.000
_cell.length_c   1.000
_cell.angle_alpha   90.00
_cell.angle_beta   90.00
_cell.angle_gamma   90.00
#
_symmetry.space_group_name_H-M   'P 1'
#
loop_
_entity.id
_entity.type
_entity.pdbx_description
1 polymer ?
#
loop_
_entity_poly.entity_id
_entity_poly.type
_entity_poly.pdbx_seq_one_letter_code
_entity_poly.pdbx_strand_id
1 'polypeptide(L)'
;MLFHLSNALSWFTRYEALENEISAVAHTQIPSLSSREVRDYTGPIVKRAQAAAEGRLISYNNGLVDPRYRFRRQTLYKALSPLIPSVLLPDMRAIIPDDLAQQRKSERDKSRYSDSNTGRGVRQGNVEKRAQALKMRSQGLPIAHIAQTLSVDPKTIRRWSKKPK
;
A
#
# COMPACT_ATOMS: atom_id res chain seq x y z
N MET A 1 -19.15 13.06 0.22
CA MET A 1 -19.59 11.67 0.50
C MET A 1 -20.00 10.91 -0.76
N LEU A 2 -21.05 11.35 -1.48
CA LEU A 2 -21.58 10.65 -2.68
C LEU A 2 -20.50 10.22 -3.67
N PHE A 3 -19.58 11.14 -4.01
CA PHE A 3 -18.46 10.84 -4.92
C PHE A 3 -17.63 9.61 -4.52
N HIS A 4 -17.33 9.43 -3.23
CA HIS A 4 -16.54 8.28 -2.76
C HIS A 4 -17.35 6.99 -2.78
N LEU A 5 -18.63 7.05 -2.38
CA LEU A 5 -19.53 5.89 -2.44
C LEU A 5 -19.73 5.43 -3.88
N SER A 6 -20.02 6.35 -4.80
CA SER A 6 -20.21 6.04 -6.23
C SER A 6 -18.96 5.44 -6.87
N ASN A 7 -17.77 5.98 -6.56
CA ASN A 7 -16.53 5.38 -7.06
C ASN A 7 -16.27 4.00 -6.45
N ALA A 8 -16.59 3.77 -5.17
CA ALA A 8 -16.49 2.44 -4.58
C ALA A 8 -17.44 1.45 -5.27
N LEU A 9 -18.71 1.83 -5.48
CA LEU A 9 -19.69 1.02 -6.21
C LEU A 9 -19.21 0.63 -7.61
N SER A 10 -18.51 1.51 -8.32
CA SER A 10 -17.97 1.22 -9.65
C SER A 10 -16.98 0.04 -9.71
N TRP A 11 -16.44 -0.39 -8.57
CA TRP A 11 -15.57 -1.57 -8.46
C TRP A 11 -16.32 -2.85 -8.12
N PHE A 12 -17.52 -2.75 -7.54
CA PHE A 12 -18.29 -3.89 -7.04
C PHE A 12 -19.56 -4.19 -7.85
N THR A 13 -20.03 -3.24 -8.65
CA THR A 13 -21.24 -3.34 -9.45
C THR A 13 -20.88 -3.43 -10.94
N ARG A 14 -21.69 -4.15 -11.72
CA ARG A 14 -21.65 -4.08 -13.18
C ARG A 14 -22.07 -2.69 -13.68
N TYR A 15 -21.48 -2.20 -14.76
CA TYR A 15 -21.68 -0.82 -15.19
C TYR A 15 -23.14 -0.52 -15.56
N GLU A 16 -23.88 -1.51 -16.07
CA GLU A 16 -25.28 -1.41 -16.48
C GLU A 16 -26.21 -1.12 -15.31
N ALA A 17 -25.88 -1.62 -14.12
CA ALA A 17 -26.65 -1.42 -12.89
C ALA A 17 -26.13 -0.25 -12.03
N LEU A 18 -24.94 0.27 -12.35
CA LEU A 18 -24.23 1.21 -11.47
C LEU A 18 -25.01 2.51 -11.22
N GLU A 19 -25.67 3.06 -12.22
CA GLU A 19 -26.46 4.29 -12.04
C GLU A 19 -27.63 4.10 -11.07
N ASN A 20 -28.30 2.94 -11.15
CA ASN A 20 -29.39 2.60 -10.24
C ASN A 20 -28.88 2.39 -8.81
N GLU A 21 -27.76 1.68 -8.63
CA GLU A 21 -27.13 1.50 -7.33
C GLU A 21 -26.68 2.82 -6.71
N ILE A 22 -26.07 3.70 -7.51
CA ILE A 22 -25.68 5.04 -7.06
C ILE A 22 -26.92 5.84 -6.63
N SER A 23 -28.01 5.76 -7.39
CA SER A 23 -29.25 6.47 -7.07
C SER A 23 -29.89 5.94 -5.78
N ALA A 24 -29.91 4.63 -5.58
CA ALA A 24 -30.42 4.00 -4.35
C ALA A 24 -29.59 4.40 -3.11
N VAL A 25 -28.26 4.39 -3.23
CA VAL A 25 -27.37 4.84 -2.15
C VAL A 25 -27.53 6.34 -1.90
N ALA A 26 -27.63 7.17 -2.93
CA ALA A 26 -27.84 8.61 -2.76
C ALA A 26 -29.16 8.90 -2.04
N HIS A 27 -30.24 8.21 -2.39
CA HIS A 27 -31.55 8.39 -1.75
C HIS A 27 -31.53 8.09 -0.26
N THR A 28 -30.73 7.09 0.17
CA THR A 28 -30.64 6.71 1.60
C THR A 28 -29.62 7.54 2.39
N GLN A 29 -28.47 7.87 1.78
CA GLN A 29 -27.34 8.49 2.49
C GLN A 29 -27.26 10.01 2.32
N ILE A 30 -27.79 10.55 1.21
CA ILE A 30 -27.81 11.99 0.90
C ILE A 30 -29.20 12.37 0.32
N PRO A 31 -30.29 12.25 1.10
CA PRO A 31 -31.66 12.45 0.61
C PRO A 31 -31.94 13.90 0.17
N SER A 32 -31.07 14.84 0.51
CA SER A 32 -31.19 16.25 0.11
C SER A 32 -30.91 16.49 -1.38
N LEU A 33 -30.31 15.54 -2.09
CA LEU A 33 -30.06 15.66 -3.52
C LEU A 33 -31.22 15.07 -4.33
N SER A 34 -31.65 15.80 -5.35
CA SER A 34 -32.59 15.27 -6.34
C SER A 34 -31.94 14.19 -7.20
N SER A 35 -32.75 13.30 -7.78
CA SER A 35 -32.25 12.26 -8.69
C SER A 35 -31.50 12.84 -9.90
N ARG A 36 -31.87 14.05 -10.34
CA ARG A 36 -31.18 14.76 -11.43
C ARG A 36 -29.78 15.16 -11.01
N GLU A 37 -29.64 15.81 -9.85
CA GLU A 37 -28.32 16.22 -9.33
C GLU A 37 -27.41 15.02 -9.10
N VAL A 38 -27.96 13.90 -8.60
CA VAL A 38 -27.20 12.66 -8.44
C VAL A 38 -26.66 12.16 -9.78
N ARG A 39 -27.50 12.08 -10.83
CA ARG A 39 -27.07 11.64 -12.16
C ARG A 39 -26.03 12.59 -12.77
N ASP A 40 -26.28 13.89 -12.72
CA ASP A 40 -25.39 14.90 -13.29
C ASP A 40 -24.02 14.87 -12.60
N TYR A 41 -24.01 14.75 -11.27
CA TYR A 41 -22.78 14.69 -10.47
C TYR A 41 -21.99 13.39 -10.66
N THR A 42 -22.68 12.25 -10.84
CA THR A 42 -22.04 10.92 -10.86
C THR A 42 -21.86 10.33 -12.26
N GLY A 43 -22.41 10.95 -13.30
CA GLY A 43 -22.28 10.53 -14.70
C GLY A 43 -20.84 10.27 -15.16
N PRO A 44 -19.83 11.08 -14.81
CA PRO A 44 -18.43 10.79 -15.14
C PRO A 44 -17.92 9.46 -14.55
N ILE A 45 -18.43 9.03 -13.39
CA ILE A 45 -18.05 7.77 -12.75
C ILE A 45 -18.65 6.60 -13.53
N VAL A 46 -19.93 6.70 -13.93
CA VAL A 46 -20.60 5.68 -14.75
C VAL A 46 -19.88 5.52 -16.10
N LYS A 47 -19.52 6.62 -16.76
CA LYS A 47 -18.75 6.59 -18.02
C LYS A 47 -17.40 5.90 -17.87
N ARG A 48 -16.70 6.12 -16.76
CA ARG A 48 -15.43 5.43 -16.47
C ARG A 48 -15.64 3.94 -16.21
N ALA A 49 -16.71 3.56 -15.50
CA ALA A 49 -17.05 2.16 -15.28
C ALA A 49 -17.38 1.44 -16.59
N GLN A 50 -18.14 2.08 -17.47
CA GLN A 50 -18.41 1.57 -18.81
C GLN A 50 -17.12 1.38 -19.62
N ALA A 51 -16.25 2.40 -19.67
CA ALA A 51 -14.98 2.31 -20.37
C ALA A 51 -14.10 1.17 -19.84
N ALA A 52 -14.07 0.95 -18.51
CA ALA A 52 -13.37 -0.18 -17.91
C ALA A 52 -13.98 -1.53 -18.32
N ALA A 53 -15.31 -1.64 -18.34
CA ALA A 53 -16.01 -2.85 -18.78
C ALA A 53 -15.75 -3.19 -20.26
N GLU A 54 -15.58 -2.17 -21.09
CA GLU A 54 -15.19 -2.29 -22.51
C GLU A 54 -13.68 -2.54 -22.70
N GLY A 55 -12.90 -2.70 -21.62
CA GLY A 55 -11.47 -2.96 -21.66
C GLY A 55 -10.61 -1.75 -22.06
N ARG A 56 -11.17 -0.54 -22.07
CA ARG A 56 -10.41 0.68 -22.38
C ARG A 56 -9.49 1.03 -21.22
N LEU A 57 -8.29 1.50 -21.57
CA LEU A 57 -7.30 2.01 -20.62
C LEU A 57 -7.03 3.49 -20.87
N ILE A 58 -6.61 4.20 -19.83
CA ILE A 58 -6.19 5.60 -19.91
C ILE A 58 -4.70 5.73 -19.61
N SER A 59 -4.05 6.71 -20.23
CA SER A 59 -2.67 7.06 -19.89
C SER A 59 -2.63 7.84 -18.58
N TYR A 60 -1.88 7.32 -17.60
CA TYR A 60 -1.66 7.97 -16.32
C TYR A 60 -0.30 7.58 -15.74
N ASN A 61 0.49 8.57 -15.34
CA ASN A 61 1.80 8.38 -14.69
C ASN A 61 2.70 7.36 -15.42
N ASN A 62 2.90 7.54 -16.73
CA ASN A 62 3.71 6.71 -17.61
C ASN A 62 3.24 5.25 -17.77
N GLY A 63 1.96 4.97 -17.50
CA GLY A 63 1.37 3.65 -17.70
C GLY A 63 -0.06 3.72 -18.21
N LEU A 64 -0.54 2.61 -18.76
CA LEU A 64 -1.96 2.40 -19.07
C LEU A 64 -2.65 1.80 -17.85
N VAL A 65 -3.74 2.43 -17.40
CA VAL A 65 -4.47 2.03 -16.20
C VAL A 65 -5.97 1.99 -16.44
N ASP A 66 -6.67 1.25 -15.57
CA ASP A 66 -8.13 1.27 -15.50
C ASP A 66 -8.65 2.70 -15.31
N PRO A 67 -9.67 3.14 -16.06
CA PRO A 67 -10.21 4.50 -16.01
C PRO A 67 -10.95 4.85 -14.71
N ARG A 68 -11.36 3.86 -13.91
CA ARG A 68 -12.03 4.06 -12.62
C ARG A 68 -11.07 4.60 -11.56
N TYR A 69 -11.58 5.41 -10.64
CA TYR A 69 -10.74 5.99 -9.58
C TYR A 69 -10.26 4.90 -8.61
N ARG A 70 -8.95 4.85 -8.40
CA ARG A 70 -8.31 4.04 -7.35
C ARG A 70 -7.76 4.96 -6.26
N PHE A 71 -8.49 5.06 -5.16
CA PHE A 71 -8.06 5.93 -4.07
C PHE A 71 -6.91 5.32 -3.26
N ARG A 72 -5.98 6.19 -2.86
CA ARG A 72 -5.03 5.86 -1.81
C ARG A 72 -5.73 5.92 -0.45
N ARG A 73 -5.32 5.04 0.46
CA ARG A 73 -5.82 5.01 1.84
C ARG A 73 -5.81 6.39 2.50
N GLN A 74 -4.68 7.10 2.45
CA GLN A 74 -4.54 8.42 3.04
C GLN A 74 -5.52 9.44 2.44
N THR A 75 -5.78 9.37 1.14
CA THR A 75 -6.75 10.25 0.47
C THR A 75 -8.15 10.01 0.99
N LEU A 76 -8.57 8.73 1.14
CA LEU A 76 -9.87 8.40 1.73
C LEU A 76 -9.94 8.85 3.19
N TYR A 77 -8.89 8.61 3.97
CA TYR A 77 -8.87 9.03 5.38
C TYR A 77 -9.02 10.55 5.51
N LYS A 78 -8.25 11.34 4.77
CA LYS A 78 -8.36 12.82 4.80
C LYS A 78 -9.76 13.30 4.41
N ALA A 79 -10.39 12.67 3.43
CA ALA A 79 -11.71 13.08 2.98
C ALA A 79 -12.85 12.69 3.95
N LEU A 80 -12.65 11.62 4.70
CA LEU A 80 -13.68 11.06 5.60
C LEU A 80 -13.39 11.33 7.09
N SER A 81 -12.21 11.84 7.44
CA SER A 81 -11.82 12.06 8.84
C SER A 81 -12.79 12.90 9.66
N PRO A 82 -13.49 13.93 9.10
CA PRO A 82 -14.49 14.66 9.88
C PRO A 82 -15.68 13.81 10.33
N LEU A 83 -15.90 12.66 9.69
CA LEU A 83 -17.00 11.73 9.95
C LEU A 83 -16.57 10.50 10.75
N ILE A 84 -15.27 10.36 11.03
CA ILE A 84 -14.72 9.23 11.76
C ILE A 84 -14.56 9.65 13.23
N PRO A 85 -15.35 9.09 14.16
CA PRO A 85 -15.11 9.30 15.59
C PRO A 85 -13.69 8.86 15.97
N SER A 86 -12.96 9.71 16.69
CA SER A 86 -11.58 9.42 17.11
C SER A 86 -11.45 8.12 17.89
N VAL A 87 -12.49 7.78 18.68
CA VAL A 87 -12.57 6.54 19.47
C VAL A 87 -12.58 5.27 18.62
N LEU A 88 -13.03 5.33 17.36
CA LEU A 88 -13.06 4.16 16.47
C LEU A 88 -11.73 3.94 15.73
N LEU A 89 -10.88 4.96 15.67
CA LEU A 89 -9.64 4.91 14.88
C LEU A 89 -8.72 3.73 15.26
N PRO A 90 -8.55 3.37 16.55
CA PRO A 90 -7.75 2.21 16.95
C PRO A 90 -8.26 0.87 16.41
N ASP A 91 -9.56 0.74 16.14
CA ASP A 91 -10.20 -0.50 15.68
C ASP A 91 -10.32 -0.56 14.15
N MET A 92 -10.29 0.58 13.47
CA MET A 92 -10.35 0.66 12.02
C MET A 92 -9.15 -0.01 11.36
N ARG A 93 -9.36 -0.71 10.23
CA ARG A 93 -8.29 -1.42 9.49
C ARG A 93 -7.90 -0.76 8.16
N ALA A 94 -8.89 -0.34 7.38
CA ALA A 94 -8.69 0.04 5.98
C ALA A 94 -8.48 1.55 5.79
N ILE A 95 -9.38 2.37 6.35
CA ILE A 95 -9.37 3.84 6.20
C ILE A 95 -8.71 4.45 7.44
N ILE A 96 -7.38 4.38 7.50
CA ILE A 96 -6.56 4.88 8.62
C ILE A 96 -5.49 5.84 8.10
N PRO A 97 -4.91 6.72 8.95
CA PRO A 97 -3.81 7.59 8.54
C PRO A 97 -2.52 6.80 8.26
N ASP A 98 -1.62 7.40 7.47
CA ASP A 98 -0.32 6.81 7.10
C ASP A 98 0.52 6.44 8.32
N ASP A 99 0.52 7.30 9.34
CA ASP A 99 1.31 7.08 10.56
C ASP A 99 0.86 5.82 11.31
N LEU A 100 -0.46 5.64 11.47
CA LEU A 100 -1.03 4.45 12.12
C LEU A 100 -0.78 3.18 11.29
N ALA A 101 -0.88 3.28 9.97
CA ALA A 101 -0.57 2.15 9.09
C ALA A 101 0.91 1.74 9.18
N GLN A 102 1.81 2.72 9.25
CA GLN A 102 3.25 2.52 9.38
C GLN A 102 3.61 1.96 10.76
N GLN A 103 3.01 2.47 11.83
CA GLN A 103 3.18 1.94 13.18
C GLN A 103 2.79 0.46 13.24
N ARG A 104 1.58 0.11 12.81
CA ARG A 104 1.10 -1.28 12.82
C ARG A 104 1.95 -2.20 11.95
N LYS A 105 2.49 -1.69 10.84
CA LYS A 105 3.44 -2.44 10.01
C LYS A 105 4.73 -2.69 10.79
N SER A 106 5.29 -1.67 11.43
CA SER A 106 6.50 -1.81 12.25
C SER A 106 6.31 -2.82 13.38
N GLU A 107 5.17 -2.79 14.08
CA GLU A 107 4.84 -3.75 15.15
C GLU A 107 4.76 -5.19 14.63
N ARG A 108 4.07 -5.42 13.50
CA ARG A 108 4.01 -6.74 12.86
C ARG A 108 5.38 -7.22 12.37
N ASP A 109 6.20 -6.33 11.85
CA ASP A 109 7.53 -6.68 11.37
C ASP A 109 8.47 -7.00 12.55
N LYS A 110 8.36 -6.27 13.68
CA LYS A 110 9.06 -6.57 14.94
C LYS A 110 8.64 -7.92 15.52
N SER A 111 7.35 -8.27 15.47
CA SER A 111 6.88 -9.57 16.00
C SER A 111 7.29 -10.75 15.12
N ARG A 112 7.45 -10.53 13.81
CA ARG A 112 7.82 -11.57 12.83
C ARG A 112 9.33 -11.81 12.76
N TYR A 113 10.13 -10.78 12.99
CA TYR A 113 11.57 -10.84 12.87
C TYR A 113 12.21 -10.39 14.18
N SER A 114 12.96 -11.30 14.82
CA SER A 114 13.80 -10.99 16.00
C SER A 114 14.95 -10.03 15.67
N ASP A 115 15.19 -9.75 14.39
CA ASP A 115 16.31 -8.97 13.89
C ASP A 115 15.84 -8.01 12.79
N SER A 116 16.28 -6.75 12.86
CA SER A 116 15.84 -5.68 11.97
C SER A 116 16.77 -5.52 10.76
N ASN A 117 16.25 -5.05 9.62
CA ASN A 117 17.10 -4.70 8.48
C ASN A 117 17.73 -3.32 8.69
N THR A 118 19.04 -3.20 8.46
CA THR A 118 19.77 -1.92 8.61
C THR A 118 19.65 -0.98 7.41
N GLY A 119 18.99 -1.41 6.33
CA GLY A 119 19.01 -0.70 5.04
C GLY A 119 20.35 -0.78 4.28
N ARG A 120 21.41 -1.32 4.90
CA ARG A 120 22.76 -1.43 4.32
C ARG A 120 23.10 -2.84 3.82
N GLY A 121 22.07 -3.64 3.51
CA GLY A 121 22.23 -5.02 3.03
C GLY A 121 22.68 -6.03 4.11
N VAL A 122 22.58 -5.67 5.40
CA VAL A 122 22.84 -6.55 6.56
C VAL A 122 21.73 -6.38 7.59
N ARG A 123 21.44 -7.41 8.39
CA ARG A 123 20.53 -7.29 9.54
C ARG A 123 21.27 -6.76 10.77
N GLN A 124 20.57 -6.15 11.71
CA GLN A 124 21.15 -5.46 12.87
C GLN A 124 22.02 -6.40 13.72
N GLY A 125 21.53 -7.61 14.03
CA GLY A 125 22.26 -8.65 14.76
C GLY A 125 23.47 -9.22 14.03
N ASN A 126 23.67 -8.86 12.76
CA ASN A 126 24.81 -9.28 11.94
C ASN A 126 25.78 -8.13 11.61
N VAL A 127 25.59 -6.93 12.16
CA VAL A 127 26.45 -5.76 11.89
C VAL A 127 27.88 -6.03 12.35
N GLU A 128 28.07 -6.55 13.56
CA GLU A 128 29.39 -6.86 14.11
C GLU A 128 30.07 -8.00 13.34
N LYS A 129 29.33 -9.08 13.04
CA LYS A 129 29.80 -10.19 12.20
C LYS A 129 30.24 -9.70 10.82
N ARG A 130 29.53 -8.74 10.23
CA ARG A 130 29.95 -8.11 8.96
C ARG A 130 31.25 -7.34 9.10
N ALA A 131 31.42 -6.53 10.14
CA ALA A 131 32.65 -5.79 10.37
C ALA A 131 33.85 -6.75 10.55
N GLN A 132 33.68 -7.80 11.34
CA GLN A 132 34.68 -8.86 11.52
C GLN A 132 34.98 -9.59 10.21
N ALA A 133 33.96 -9.95 9.43
CA ALA A 133 34.13 -10.58 8.11
C ALA A 133 34.95 -9.70 7.16
N LEU A 134 34.68 -8.38 7.12
CA LEU A 134 35.45 -7.45 6.29
C LEU A 134 36.91 -7.34 6.75
N LYS A 135 37.17 -7.32 8.07
CA LYS A 135 38.53 -7.35 8.62
C LYS A 135 39.27 -8.63 8.25
N MET A 136 38.64 -9.79 8.42
CA MET A 136 39.21 -11.08 8.02
C MET A 136 39.45 -11.18 6.50
N ARG A 137 38.57 -10.59 5.69
CA ARG A 137 38.79 -10.48 4.23
C ARG A 137 39.98 -9.59 3.90
N SER A 138 40.18 -8.47 4.60
CA SER A 138 41.37 -7.63 4.39
C SER A 138 42.68 -8.31 4.79
N GLN A 139 42.61 -9.31 5.68
CA GLN A 139 43.75 -10.17 6.05
C GLN A 139 43.99 -11.32 5.06
N GLY A 140 43.23 -11.41 3.97
CA GLY A 140 43.40 -12.43 2.92
C GLY A 140 42.74 -13.78 3.24
N LEU A 141 41.96 -13.90 4.31
CA LEU A 141 41.34 -15.18 4.68
C LEU A 141 40.27 -15.62 3.65
N PRO A 142 40.19 -16.93 3.33
CA PRO A 142 39.23 -17.45 2.36
C PRO A 142 37.80 -17.39 2.90
N ILE A 143 36.82 -17.18 2.01
CA ILE A 143 35.41 -17.00 2.38
C ILE A 143 34.87 -18.18 3.20
N ALA A 144 35.25 -19.41 2.84
CA ALA A 144 34.82 -20.61 3.57
C ALA A 144 35.30 -20.61 5.02
N HIS A 145 36.54 -20.18 5.27
CA HIS A 145 37.09 -20.06 6.62
C HIS A 145 36.34 -19.00 7.42
N ILE A 146 36.10 -17.81 6.84
CA ILE A 146 35.36 -16.73 7.52
C ILE A 146 33.93 -17.15 7.84
N ALA A 147 33.26 -17.85 6.91
CA ALA A 147 31.92 -18.37 7.08
C ALA A 147 31.83 -19.34 8.27
N GLN A 148 32.80 -20.25 8.36
CA GLN A 148 32.92 -21.20 9.48
C GLN A 148 33.17 -20.47 10.81
N THR A 149 34.15 -19.57 10.86
CA THR A 149 34.52 -18.83 12.07
C THR A 149 33.37 -17.98 12.63
N LEU A 150 32.57 -17.37 11.76
CA LEU A 150 31.45 -16.51 12.17
C LEU A 150 30.09 -17.23 12.25
N SER A 151 30.08 -18.53 11.90
CA SER A 151 28.88 -19.38 11.80
C SER A 151 27.80 -18.73 10.94
N VAL A 152 28.15 -18.37 9.70
CA VAL A 152 27.26 -17.77 8.70
C VAL A 152 27.44 -18.44 7.36
N ASP A 153 26.38 -18.53 6.56
CA ASP A 153 26.45 -19.12 5.22
C ASP A 153 27.49 -18.39 4.33
N PRO A 154 28.33 -19.10 3.55
CA PRO A 154 29.32 -18.51 2.68
C PRO A 154 28.78 -17.47 1.67
N LYS A 155 27.53 -17.64 1.20
CA LYS A 155 26.84 -16.66 0.32
C LYS A 155 26.61 -15.33 1.05
N THR A 156 26.35 -15.38 2.36
CA THR A 156 26.18 -14.19 3.21
C THR A 156 27.47 -13.39 3.30
N ILE A 157 28.61 -14.06 3.55
CA ILE A 157 29.94 -13.42 3.55
C ILE A 157 30.27 -12.83 2.18
N ARG A 158 29.97 -13.56 1.10
CA ARG A 158 30.15 -13.06 -0.28
C ARG A 158 29.30 -11.81 -0.53
N ARG A 159 28.06 -11.74 -0.03
CA ARG A 159 27.19 -10.56 -0.14
C ARG A 159 27.75 -9.37 0.64
N TRP A 160 28.19 -9.59 1.88
CA TRP A 160 28.75 -8.53 2.73
C TRP A 160 30.05 -7.93 2.20
N SER A 161 30.82 -8.72 1.45
CA SER A 161 32.11 -8.36 0.88
C SER A 161 32.02 -7.69 -0.51
N LYS A 162 30.83 -7.63 -1.13
CA LYS A 162 30.65 -6.88 -2.38
C LYS A 162 30.70 -5.38 -2.08
N LYS A 163 31.46 -4.63 -2.87
CA LYS A 163 31.35 -3.16 -2.88
C LYS A 163 29.91 -2.79 -3.25
N PRO A 164 29.29 -1.81 -2.55
CA PRO A 164 28.01 -1.27 -3.01
C PRO A 164 28.19 -0.74 -4.44
N LYS A 165 27.17 -0.97 -5.28
CA LYS A 165 27.05 -0.26 -6.55
C LYS A 165 26.67 1.19 -6.28
#